data_AF-A0A060C4Z0-F1
#
_entry.id   AF-A0A060C4Z0-F1
#
_cell.length_a   1.000
_cell.length_b   1.000
_cell.length_c   1.000
_cell.angle_alpha   90.00
_cell.angle_beta   90.00
_cell.angle_gamma   90.00
#
_symmetry.space_group_name_H-M   'P 1'
#
loop_
_entity.id
_entity.type
_entity.pdbx_description
1 polymer ?
#
loop_
_entity_poly.entity_id
_entity_poly.type
_entity_poly.pdbx_seq_one_letter_code
_entity_poly.pdbx_strand_id
1 'polypeptide(L)'
;MPTVLLEVNALPGKVTQMLAPKADRVLICFEEARRILGGAPNIYLTGAPVRGEILFADRDKARETLALGDQKLVISFWGSMGALYMNRHMAKMMVLEAREKGALSAHPRDRHGGCPMDAGDGAPAGGGFGRDTPNPASWVEYIYNMADLLAA
;
A
#
# COMPACT_ATOMS: atom_id res chain seq x y z
N MET A 1 35.40 -8.09 0.10
CA MET A 1 34.32 -7.61 -0.79
C MET A 1 33.50 -6.62 0.00
N PRO A 2 33.40 -5.35 -0.42
CA PRO A 2 32.57 -4.36 0.27
C PRO A 2 31.11 -4.83 0.34
N THR A 3 30.48 -4.70 1.51
CA THR A 3 29.16 -5.23 1.82
C THR A 3 28.29 -4.17 2.49
N VAL A 4 27.11 -3.94 1.93
CA VAL A 4 26.10 -3.03 2.47
C VAL A 4 24.81 -3.82 2.73
N LEU A 5 24.22 -3.64 3.91
CA LEU A 5 22.90 -4.17 4.25
C LEU A 5 21.86 -3.04 4.24
N LEU A 6 20.65 -3.35 3.79
CA LEU A 6 19.48 -2.48 3.92
C LEU A 6 18.42 -3.20 4.75
N GLU A 7 18.03 -2.61 5.86
CA GLU A 7 16.94 -3.09 6.70
C GLU A 7 15.74 -2.13 6.59
N VAL A 8 14.66 -2.66 6.04
CA VAL A 8 13.43 -1.91 5.78
C VAL A 8 12.42 -1.99 6.90
N ASN A 9 12.61 -2.87 7.89
CA ASN A 9 11.68 -3.06 8.99
C ASN A 9 12.15 -2.36 10.27
N ALA A 10 11.21 -1.96 11.13
CA ALA A 10 11.52 -1.43 12.46
C ALA A 10 12.11 -2.51 13.39
N LEU A 11 11.66 -3.77 13.24
CA LEU A 11 12.24 -4.93 13.88
C LEU A 11 13.17 -5.63 12.89
N PRO A 12 14.50 -5.50 13.03
CA PRO A 12 15.45 -6.05 12.07
C PRO A 12 15.35 -7.58 12.00
N GLY A 13 15.43 -8.11 10.78
CA GLY A 13 15.39 -9.55 10.55
C GLY A 13 16.58 -10.28 11.18
N LYS A 14 16.43 -11.59 11.41
CA LYS A 14 17.49 -12.39 12.07
C LYS A 14 18.80 -12.39 11.27
N VAL A 15 18.71 -12.43 9.94
CA VAL A 15 19.87 -12.35 9.04
C VAL A 15 20.56 -10.99 9.17
N THR A 16 19.81 -9.89 9.16
CA THR A 16 20.36 -8.54 9.38
C THR A 16 21.10 -8.45 10.72
N GLN A 17 20.50 -8.96 11.79
CA GLN A 17 21.15 -8.96 13.12
C GLN A 17 22.46 -9.75 13.13
N MET A 18 22.53 -10.89 12.42
CA MET A 18 23.73 -11.72 12.34
C MET A 18 24.85 -11.12 11.48
N LEU A 19 24.48 -10.38 10.43
CA LEU A 19 25.43 -9.86 9.44
C LEU A 19 25.83 -8.40 9.67
N ALA A 20 25.02 -7.61 10.39
CA ALA A 20 25.30 -6.20 10.67
C ALA A 20 26.70 -5.93 11.27
N PRO A 21 27.23 -6.76 12.20
CA PRO A 21 28.59 -6.56 12.72
C PRO A 21 29.71 -6.79 11.69
N LYS A 22 29.42 -7.51 10.59
CA LYS A 22 30.40 -7.87 9.56
C LYS A 22 30.27 -7.02 8.28
N ALA A 23 29.23 -6.20 8.18
CA ALA A 23 28.98 -5.34 7.02
C ALA A 23 29.75 -4.03 7.15
N ASP A 24 30.24 -3.50 6.02
CA ASP A 24 30.92 -2.20 5.98
C ASP A 24 29.93 -1.06 6.29
N ARG A 25 28.67 -1.20 5.85
CA ARG A 25 27.57 -0.28 6.17
C ARG A 25 26.24 -1.01 6.34
N VAL A 26 25.42 -0.49 7.25
CA VAL A 26 24.07 -0.96 7.49
C VAL A 26 23.13 0.24 7.39
N LEU A 27 22.24 0.22 6.41
CA LEU A 27 21.26 1.26 6.16
C LEU A 27 19.94 0.84 6.83
N ILE A 28 19.40 1.68 7.70
CA ILE A 28 18.13 1.42 8.41
C ILE A 28 17.07 2.43 7.99
N CYS A 29 15.82 1.98 7.99
CA CYS A 29 14.67 2.84 7.70
C CYS A 29 14.04 3.46 8.96
N PHE A 30 14.30 2.86 10.14
CA PHE A 30 13.69 3.21 11.41
C PHE A 30 14.74 3.24 12.51
N GLU A 31 14.67 4.21 13.42
CA GLU A 31 15.67 4.38 14.48
C GLU A 31 15.63 3.23 15.50
N GLU A 32 14.46 2.61 15.68
CA GLU A 32 14.24 1.43 16.53
C GLU A 32 15.17 0.27 16.15
N ALA A 33 15.44 0.10 14.84
CA ALA A 33 16.32 -0.94 14.35
C ALA A 33 17.77 -0.72 14.83
N ARG A 34 18.23 0.53 15.00
CA ARG A 34 19.57 0.84 15.52
C ARG A 34 19.79 0.22 16.89
N ARG A 35 18.80 0.35 17.79
CA ARG A 35 18.89 -0.14 19.17
C ARG A 35 19.07 -1.65 19.21
N ILE A 36 18.35 -2.36 18.35
CA ILE A 36 18.35 -3.83 18.29
C ILE A 36 19.64 -4.34 17.64
N LEU A 37 20.20 -3.60 16.68
CA LEU A 37 21.47 -3.92 16.03
C LEU A 37 22.71 -3.52 16.86
N GLY A 38 22.52 -3.02 18.08
CA GLY A 38 23.62 -2.71 19.00
C GLY A 38 24.27 -1.34 18.80
N GLY A 39 23.70 -0.45 17.98
CA GLY A 39 24.13 0.95 17.87
C GLY A 39 25.54 1.17 17.29
N ALA A 40 26.06 0.20 16.54
CA ALA A 40 27.38 0.30 15.93
C ALA A 40 27.52 1.51 14.97
N PRO A 41 28.72 2.10 14.83
CA PRO A 41 28.94 3.31 14.02
C PRO A 41 28.78 3.08 12.51
N ASN A 42 28.75 1.83 12.05
CA ASN A 42 28.48 1.48 10.65
C ASN A 42 26.97 1.51 10.31
N ILE A 43 26.09 1.90 11.25
CA ILE A 43 24.64 1.97 11.06
C ILE A 43 24.21 3.42 10.73
N TYR A 44 23.52 3.58 9.61
CA TYR A 44 23.07 4.88 9.07
C TYR A 44 21.55 4.89 8.87
N LEU A 45 20.87 5.89 9.41
CA LEU A 45 19.44 6.12 9.15
C LEU A 45 19.29 6.80 7.79
N THR A 46 18.67 6.08 6.84
CA THR A 46 18.51 6.56 5.45
C THR A 46 17.05 6.62 5.01
N GLY A 47 16.15 5.97 5.74
CA GLY A 47 14.79 5.73 5.26
C GLY A 47 14.75 4.64 4.18
N ALA A 48 13.54 4.36 3.70
CA ALA A 48 13.30 3.38 2.65
C ALA A 48 13.38 4.03 1.27
N PRO A 49 14.00 3.40 0.27
CA PRO A 49 13.94 3.88 -1.10
C PRO A 49 12.50 3.78 -1.61
N VAL A 50 11.94 4.91 -2.03
CA VAL A 50 10.60 5.02 -2.61
C VAL A 50 10.73 5.20 -4.12
N ARG A 51 9.78 4.65 -4.90
CA ARG A 51 9.75 4.85 -6.36
C ARG A 51 9.57 6.32 -6.69
N GLY A 52 10.36 6.84 -7.65
CA GLY A 52 10.31 8.25 -8.03
C GLY A 52 8.93 8.71 -8.50
N GLU A 53 8.19 7.84 -9.20
CA GLU A 53 6.81 8.11 -9.64
C GLU A 53 5.85 8.47 -8.49
N ILE A 54 6.04 7.89 -7.29
CA ILE A 54 5.24 8.20 -6.11
C ILE A 54 5.71 9.52 -5.49
N LEU A 55 7.03 9.74 -5.43
CA LEU A 55 7.61 10.92 -4.80
C LEU A 55 7.32 12.21 -5.57
N PHE A 56 7.24 12.13 -6.90
CA PHE A 56 7.05 13.27 -7.80
C PHE A 56 5.66 13.30 -8.43
N ALA A 57 4.70 12.56 -7.88
CA ALA A 57 3.32 12.56 -8.37
C ALA A 57 2.68 13.94 -8.18
N ASP A 58 1.91 14.38 -9.18
CA ASP A 58 1.19 15.65 -9.16
C ASP A 58 -0.26 15.41 -8.72
N ARG A 59 -0.66 16.07 -7.64
CA ARG A 59 -1.98 15.91 -7.03
C ARG A 59 -3.11 16.37 -7.94
N ASP A 60 -3.01 17.54 -8.54
CA ASP A 60 -4.09 18.12 -9.34
C ASP A 60 -4.32 17.28 -10.60
N LYS A 61 -3.22 16.87 -11.24
CA LYS A 61 -3.24 15.95 -12.38
C LYS A 61 -3.80 14.58 -12.01
N ALA A 62 -3.45 14.04 -10.84
CA ALA A 62 -3.97 12.77 -10.36
C ALA A 62 -5.48 12.84 -10.13
N ARG A 63 -5.97 13.91 -9.47
CA ARG A 63 -7.41 14.12 -9.24
C ARG A 63 -8.20 14.31 -10.53
N GLU A 64 -7.63 15.00 -11.52
CA GLU A 64 -8.21 15.13 -12.85
C GLU A 64 -8.28 13.77 -13.58
N THR A 65 -7.18 13.01 -13.55
CA THR A 65 -7.08 11.68 -14.18
C THR A 65 -8.10 10.71 -13.59
N LEU A 66 -8.31 10.78 -12.27
CA LEU A 66 -9.26 9.95 -11.53
C LEU A 66 -10.69 10.52 -11.50
N ALA A 67 -10.93 11.68 -12.12
CA ALA A 67 -12.22 12.37 -12.16
C ALA A 67 -12.86 12.61 -10.77
N LEU A 68 -12.04 12.93 -9.75
CA LEU A 68 -12.49 13.00 -8.36
C LEU A 68 -13.14 14.35 -7.97
N GLY A 69 -12.84 15.44 -8.69
CA GLY A 69 -13.30 16.78 -8.29
C GLY A 69 -12.83 17.13 -6.88
N ASP A 70 -13.76 17.45 -5.96
CA ASP A 70 -13.50 17.70 -4.52
C ASP A 70 -13.83 16.50 -3.62
N GLN A 71 -14.13 15.33 -4.20
CA GLN A 71 -14.50 14.15 -3.43
C GLN A 71 -13.31 13.60 -2.63
N LYS A 72 -13.61 13.03 -1.46
CA LYS A 72 -12.64 12.28 -0.66
C LYS A 72 -12.43 10.90 -1.29
N LEU A 73 -11.17 10.47 -1.34
CA LEU A 73 -10.77 9.16 -1.79
C LEU A 73 -10.27 8.32 -0.61
N VAL A 74 -10.78 7.09 -0.48
CA VAL A 74 -10.22 6.09 0.44
C VAL A 74 -9.66 4.94 -0.38
N ILE A 75 -8.40 4.60 -0.12
CA ILE A 75 -7.71 3.47 -0.74
C ILE A 75 -7.30 2.52 0.37
N SER A 76 -7.62 1.25 0.23
CA SER A 76 -7.17 0.20 1.15
C SER A 76 -6.39 -0.84 0.36
N PHE A 77 -5.22 -1.30 0.82
CA PHE A 77 -4.40 -2.31 0.14
C PHE A 77 -3.47 -3.00 1.14
N TRP A 78 -3.05 -4.25 0.85
CA TRP A 78 -2.40 -5.12 1.84
C TRP A 78 -1.15 -5.86 1.33
N GLY A 79 -0.49 -5.33 0.30
CA GLY A 79 0.72 -5.92 -0.29
C GLY A 79 0.45 -6.89 -1.44
N SER A 80 1.53 -7.45 -2.01
CA SER A 80 1.50 -8.16 -3.29
C SER A 80 0.73 -9.48 -3.29
N MET A 81 0.69 -10.18 -2.16
CA MET A 81 -0.10 -11.41 -2.00
C MET A 81 -1.56 -11.12 -1.63
N GLY A 82 -1.88 -9.86 -1.32
CA GLY A 82 -3.14 -9.46 -0.73
C GLY A 82 -3.35 -10.02 0.68
N ALA A 83 -4.48 -9.66 1.29
CA ALA A 83 -4.87 -10.15 2.61
C ALA A 83 -6.36 -10.50 2.60
N LEU A 84 -6.69 -11.75 2.25
CA LEU A 84 -8.07 -12.24 2.07
C LEU A 84 -9.00 -11.85 3.22
N TYR A 85 -8.55 -12.07 4.47
CA TYR A 85 -9.33 -11.74 5.65
C TYR A 85 -9.67 -10.24 5.69
N MET A 86 -8.69 -9.38 5.46
CA MET A 86 -8.88 -7.92 5.44
C MET A 86 -9.74 -7.48 4.25
N ASN A 87 -9.52 -8.07 3.07
CA ASN A 87 -10.30 -7.79 1.87
C ASN A 87 -11.80 -8.06 2.10
N ARG A 88 -12.15 -9.18 2.78
CA ARG A 88 -13.53 -9.51 3.14
C ARG A 88 -14.16 -8.47 4.09
N HIS A 89 -13.40 -7.98 5.05
CA HIS A 89 -13.90 -6.98 6.01
C HIS A 89 -14.08 -5.62 5.33
N MET A 90 -13.09 -5.20 4.54
CA MET A 90 -13.19 -3.97 3.75
C MET A 90 -14.39 -4.00 2.79
N ALA A 91 -14.72 -5.14 2.20
CA ALA A 91 -15.88 -5.27 1.33
C ALA A 91 -17.19 -4.97 2.05
N LYS A 92 -17.36 -5.49 3.27
CA LYS A 92 -18.52 -5.19 4.11
C LYS A 92 -18.56 -3.73 4.50
N MET A 93 -17.43 -3.14 4.88
CA MET A 93 -17.35 -1.73 5.24
C MET A 93 -17.76 -0.82 4.06
N MET A 94 -17.29 -1.09 2.85
CA MET A 94 -17.66 -0.31 1.66
C MET A 94 -19.16 -0.36 1.36
N VAL A 95 -19.81 -1.52 1.56
CA VAL A 95 -21.27 -1.65 1.40
C VAL A 95 -22.02 -0.83 2.46
N LEU A 96 -21.52 -0.77 3.69
CA LEU A 96 -22.10 0.04 4.76
C LEU A 96 -21.94 1.54 4.47
N GLU A 97 -20.74 1.99 4.09
CA GLU A 97 -20.46 3.38 3.72
C GLU A 97 -21.33 3.86 2.55
N ALA A 98 -21.52 3.02 1.52
CA ALA A 98 -22.38 3.33 0.39
C ALA A 98 -23.86 3.54 0.79
N ARG A 99 -24.30 2.92 1.90
CA ARG A 99 -25.66 3.09 2.44
C ARG A 99 -25.79 4.32 3.33
N GLU A 100 -24.71 4.79 3.96
CA GLU A 100 -24.73 5.89 4.92
C GLU A 100 -24.35 7.27 4.34
N LYS A 101 -23.52 7.38 3.28
CA LYS A 101 -23.31 8.57 2.39
C LYS A 101 -22.11 8.43 1.41
N GLY A 102 -22.35 8.61 0.11
CA GLY A 102 -21.57 9.36 -0.91
C GLY A 102 -20.04 9.27 -1.11
N ALA A 103 -19.25 8.50 -0.37
CA ALA A 103 -17.78 8.49 -0.51
C ALA A 103 -17.26 7.47 -1.54
N LEU A 104 -16.26 7.86 -2.34
CA LEU A 104 -15.62 7.01 -3.34
C LEU A 104 -14.50 6.15 -2.71
N SER A 105 -14.56 4.83 -2.83
CA SER A 105 -13.62 3.87 -2.21
C SER A 105 -13.02 2.92 -3.26
N ALA A 106 -11.70 2.73 -3.23
CA ALA A 106 -10.93 1.82 -4.09
C ALA A 106 -10.28 0.69 -3.27
N HIS A 107 -10.40 -0.56 -3.71
CA HIS A 107 -9.75 -1.72 -3.04
C HIS A 107 -9.15 -2.74 -4.04
N PRO A 108 -7.90 -3.19 -3.87
CA PRO A 108 -7.31 -4.29 -4.61
C PRO A 108 -7.71 -5.66 -4.07
N ARG A 109 -8.00 -6.58 -4.99
CA ARG A 109 -8.20 -8.02 -4.79
C ARG A 109 -6.85 -8.70 -4.55
N ASP A 110 -6.88 -9.90 -3.99
CA ASP A 110 -5.75 -10.83 -3.97
C ASP A 110 -5.73 -11.70 -5.24
N ARG A 111 -4.53 -12.12 -5.65
CA ARG A 111 -4.29 -13.01 -6.81
C ARG A 111 -4.61 -14.49 -6.52
N HIS A 112 -4.83 -14.84 -5.24
CA HIS A 112 -4.97 -16.24 -4.77
C HIS A 112 -6.17 -16.52 -3.86
N GLY A 113 -6.96 -15.52 -3.49
CA GLY A 113 -8.21 -15.71 -2.77
C GLY A 113 -9.36 -15.34 -3.69
N GLY A 114 -10.37 -16.21 -3.72
CA GLY A 114 -11.62 -15.92 -4.41
C GLY A 114 -12.17 -14.57 -3.98
N CYS A 115 -12.94 -13.96 -4.88
CA CYS A 115 -13.78 -12.81 -4.55
C CYS A 115 -14.45 -13.06 -3.18
N PRO A 116 -14.41 -12.14 -2.21
CA PRO A 116 -15.23 -12.21 -1.00
C PRO A 116 -16.72 -12.48 -1.28
N MET A 117 -17.14 -12.28 -2.53
CA MET A 117 -18.51 -12.23 -3.00
C MET A 117 -18.79 -13.30 -4.06
N ASP A 118 -18.46 -14.56 -3.79
CA ASP A 118 -19.12 -15.71 -4.45
C ASP A 118 -20.51 -16.01 -3.85
N ALA A 119 -20.94 -15.25 -2.82
CA ALA A 119 -22.22 -15.42 -2.17
C ALA A 119 -23.00 -14.09 -2.19
N GLY A 120 -23.99 -14.00 -3.08
CA GLY A 120 -25.34 -13.42 -2.84
C GLY A 120 -25.54 -12.01 -2.27
N ASP A 121 -24.52 -11.27 -1.86
CA ASP A 121 -24.67 -10.16 -0.89
C ASP A 121 -24.62 -8.75 -1.52
N GLY A 122 -24.94 -8.62 -2.81
CA GLY A 122 -25.07 -7.29 -3.44
C GLY A 122 -23.76 -6.52 -3.58
N ALA A 123 -22.68 -7.21 -3.96
CA ALA A 123 -21.39 -6.57 -4.24
C ALA A 123 -21.50 -5.54 -5.37
N PRO A 124 -20.87 -4.36 -5.25
CA PRO A 124 -20.70 -3.47 -6.40
C PRO A 124 -19.91 -4.20 -7.50
N ALA A 125 -20.36 -4.04 -8.75
CA ALA A 125 -19.75 -4.71 -9.91
C ALA A 125 -18.25 -4.39 -9.99
N GLY A 126 -17.42 -5.41 -10.23
CA GLY A 126 -15.99 -5.23 -10.45
C GLY A 126 -15.76 -4.27 -11.62
N GLY A 127 -14.94 -3.25 -11.42
CA GLY A 127 -14.67 -2.21 -12.40
C GLY A 127 -13.32 -1.56 -12.10
N GLY A 128 -12.55 -1.29 -13.17
CA GLY A 128 -11.30 -0.53 -13.08
C GLY A 128 -11.55 0.89 -12.62
N PHE A 129 -10.64 1.47 -11.83
CA PHE A 129 -10.72 2.89 -11.46
C PHE A 129 -10.47 3.75 -12.70
N GLY A 130 -11.50 4.41 -13.24
CA GLY A 130 -11.40 5.23 -14.46
C GLY A 130 -12.69 5.97 -14.80
N ARG A 131 -12.61 6.88 -15.79
CA ARG A 131 -13.71 7.78 -16.24
C ARG A 131 -15.08 7.13 -16.43
N ASP A 132 -15.12 5.82 -16.67
CA ASP A 132 -16.32 5.08 -17.04
C ASP A 132 -16.92 4.20 -15.92
N THR A 133 -16.41 4.24 -14.68
CA THR A 133 -17.06 3.52 -13.56
C THR A 133 -18.08 4.39 -12.84
N PRO A 134 -19.40 4.09 -12.92
CA PRO A 134 -20.44 4.92 -12.31
C PRO A 134 -20.57 4.73 -10.79
N ASN A 135 -19.76 3.88 -10.18
CA ASN A 135 -19.98 3.40 -8.82
C ASN A 135 -18.98 4.03 -7.83
N PRO A 136 -19.43 4.65 -6.73
CA PRO A 136 -18.55 5.13 -5.69
C PRO A 136 -17.68 4.02 -5.06
N ALA A 137 -18.03 2.75 -5.17
CA ALA A 137 -17.17 1.66 -4.70
C ALA A 137 -16.63 0.84 -5.87
N SER A 138 -15.32 0.81 -6.05
CA SER A 138 -14.65 0.07 -7.13
C SER A 138 -13.58 -0.89 -6.59
N TRP A 139 -13.48 -2.03 -7.27
CA TRP A 139 -12.63 -3.16 -6.90
C TRP A 139 -11.74 -3.51 -8.08
N VAL A 140 -10.43 -3.45 -7.88
CA VAL A 140 -9.44 -3.81 -8.91
C VAL A 140 -8.68 -5.05 -8.48
N GLU A 141 -8.13 -5.83 -9.39
CA GLU A 141 -7.28 -6.97 -8.98
C GLU A 141 -5.91 -6.49 -8.49
N TYR A 142 -5.40 -5.43 -9.10
CA TYR A 142 -4.12 -4.84 -8.78
C TYR A 142 -4.15 -3.35 -9.06
N ILE A 143 -3.44 -2.57 -8.25
CA ILE A 143 -3.30 -1.14 -8.43
C ILE A 143 -2.10 -0.88 -9.34
N TYR A 144 -2.35 -0.55 -10.60
CA TYR A 144 -1.31 -0.21 -11.57
C TYR A 144 -0.92 1.27 -11.53
N ASN A 145 -1.84 2.15 -11.16
CA ASN A 145 -1.67 3.60 -11.05
C ASN A 145 -1.53 4.05 -9.58
N MET A 146 -0.67 3.36 -8.81
CA MET A 146 -0.49 3.63 -7.37
C MET A 146 -0.06 5.08 -7.10
N ALA A 147 0.79 5.64 -7.95
CA ALA A 147 1.24 7.02 -7.81
C ALA A 147 0.07 8.01 -7.85
N ASP A 148 -0.83 7.89 -8.84
CA ASP A 148 -1.99 8.77 -8.97
C ASP A 148 -2.94 8.60 -7.78
N LEU A 149 -3.21 7.36 -7.39
CA LEU A 149 -4.09 7.08 -6.25
C LEU A 149 -3.53 7.65 -4.94
N LEU A 150 -2.23 7.50 -4.66
CA LEU A 150 -1.61 8.04 -3.45
C LEU A 150 -1.50 9.57 -3.45
N ALA A 151 -1.45 10.20 -4.63
CA ALA A 151 -1.31 11.65 -4.76
C ALA A 151 -2.62 12.42 -4.65
N ALA A 152 -3.75 11.80 -5.02
CA ALA A 152 -5.06 12.45 -5.16
C ALA A 152 -5.64 13.02 -3.85
#